data_AF-A0A6L3ML76-F1
#
_entry.id   AF-A0A6L3ML76-F1
#
_cell.length_a   1.000
_cell.length_b   1.000
_cell.length_c   1.000
_cell.angle_alpha   90.00
_cell.angle_beta   90.00
_cell.angle_gamma   90.00
#
_symmetry.space_group_name_H-M   'P 1'
#
loop_
_entity.id
_entity.type
_entity.pdbx_description
1 polymer ?
#
loop_
_entity_poly.entity_id
_entity_poly.type
_entity_poly.pdbx_seq_one_letter_code
_entity_poly.pdbx_strand_id
1 'polypeptide(L)'
;TGLYGENYVVPFDGDNNEQKTITAEYAAKLKYSDVFFFVDQAWDKDDEASTYLELAPRLSLGEVSGKDLSMGPIKDVLIATTWEHNAGYDKNSEFNNFLYGIGFALDIPYTQYANINFYKADNDSKSAGTKDDYQMTITYAVP
;
A
#
# COMPACT_ATOMS: atom_id res chain seq x y z
N THR A 1 -3.62 13.33 6.91
CA THR A 1 -2.69 14.08 7.77
C THR A 1 -2.00 15.17 6.97
N GLY A 2 -1.18 16.02 7.58
CA GLY A 2 -0.38 17.03 6.88
C GLY A 2 1.05 17.00 7.41
N LEU A 3 2.02 16.97 6.51
CA LEU A 3 3.44 16.81 6.81
C LEU A 3 4.26 17.91 6.11
N TYR A 4 5.31 18.36 6.78
CA TYR A 4 6.34 19.23 6.23
C TYR A 4 7.69 18.74 6.71
N GLY A 5 8.70 18.77 5.85
CA GLY A 5 10.04 18.37 6.18
C GLY A 5 11.04 18.85 5.13
N GLU A 6 12.27 19.04 5.57
CA GLU A 6 13.38 19.60 4.78
C GLU A 6 14.44 18.53 4.43
N ASN A 7 14.21 17.29 4.87
CA ASN A 7 15.14 16.17 4.71
C ASN A 7 14.46 14.94 4.11
N TYR A 8 13.52 15.14 3.19
CA TYR A 8 12.89 14.01 2.49
C TYR A 8 13.91 13.34 1.58
N VAL A 9 13.96 12.01 1.67
CA VAL A 9 14.62 11.16 0.68
C VAL A 9 13.56 10.85 -0.36
N VAL A 10 13.70 11.47 -1.53
CA VAL A 10 12.80 11.21 -2.66
C VAL A 10 13.47 10.15 -3.52
N PRO A 11 12.81 9.02 -3.81
CA PRO A 11 13.36 8.02 -4.71
C PRO A 11 13.81 8.69 -6.01
N PHE A 12 15.05 8.41 -6.42
CA PHE A 12 15.66 8.90 -7.68
C PHE A 12 16.01 10.39 -7.74
N ASP A 13 15.63 11.20 -6.75
CA ASP A 13 16.01 12.63 -6.61
C ASP A 13 17.05 12.90 -5.51
N GLY A 14 17.35 11.89 -4.67
CA GLY A 14 18.40 11.97 -3.65
C GLY A 14 17.92 12.48 -2.29
N ASP A 15 18.87 12.89 -1.46
CA ASP A 15 18.64 13.30 -0.07
C ASP A 15 18.47 14.84 0.06
N ASN A 16 17.80 15.27 1.14
CA ASN A 16 17.61 16.68 1.53
C ASN A 16 16.62 17.49 0.67
N ASN A 17 15.49 16.87 0.32
CA ASN A 17 14.40 17.57 -0.35
C ASN A 17 13.46 18.22 0.67
N GLU A 18 13.08 19.48 0.41
CA GLU A 18 11.95 20.12 1.09
C GLU A 18 10.66 19.66 0.41
N GLN A 19 9.73 19.15 1.20
CA GLN A 19 8.45 18.67 0.73
C GLN A 19 7.33 19.01 1.73
N LYS A 20 6.20 19.44 1.19
CA LYS A 20 4.91 19.56 1.89
C LYS A 20 3.99 18.48 1.36
N THR A 21 3.33 17.73 2.24
CA THR A 21 2.40 16.67 1.84
C THR A 21 1.10 16.77 2.62
N ILE A 22 -0.02 16.64 1.92
CA ILE A 22 -1.33 16.41 2.50
C ILE A 22 -1.73 14.99 2.13
N THR A 23 -2.05 14.19 3.15
CA THR A 23 -2.48 12.81 2.98
C THR A 23 -3.96 12.68 3.34
N ALA A 24 -4.74 12.00 2.52
CA ALA A 24 -6.04 11.46 2.90
C ALA A 24 -5.92 9.95 3.08
N GLU A 25 -6.37 9.41 4.21
CA GLU A 25 -6.26 7.98 4.53
C GLU A 25 -7.62 7.42 4.90
N TYR A 26 -7.87 6.16 4.52
CA TYR A 26 -9.10 5.46 4.89
C TYR A 26 -8.82 3.98 5.10
N ALA A 27 -9.37 3.45 6.19
CA ALA A 27 -9.32 2.03 6.51
C ALA A 27 -10.73 1.54 6.88
N ALA A 28 -11.14 0.41 6.31
CA ALA A 28 -12.42 -0.21 6.65
C ALA A 28 -12.36 -1.74 6.57
N LYS A 29 -13.05 -2.39 7.51
CA LYS A 29 -13.39 -3.82 7.44
C LYS A 29 -14.85 -3.94 7.02
N LEU A 30 -15.07 -4.69 5.95
CA LEU A 30 -16.39 -5.04 5.40
C LEU A 30 -16.67 -6.53 5.69
N LYS A 31 -17.84 -7.00 5.24
CA LYS A 31 -18.32 -8.36 5.54
C LYS A 31 -17.39 -9.48 5.06
N TYR A 32 -16.76 -9.28 3.91
CA TYR A 32 -15.95 -10.30 3.22
C TYR A 32 -14.57 -9.79 2.83
N SER A 33 -14.28 -8.53 3.16
CA SER A 33 -13.10 -7.83 2.67
C SER A 33 -12.67 -6.78 3.67
N ASP A 34 -11.45 -6.31 3.51
CA ASP A 34 -11.00 -5.06 4.09
C ASP A 34 -10.37 -4.20 3.00
N VAL A 35 -10.29 -2.91 3.26
CA VAL A 35 -9.65 -1.94 2.38
C VAL A 35 -8.86 -0.97 3.23
N PHE A 36 -7.64 -0.73 2.79
CA PHE A 36 -6.85 0.43 3.18
C PHE A 36 -6.52 1.21 1.92
N PHE A 37 -6.58 2.53 1.99
CA PHE A 37 -5.98 3.37 0.96
C PHE A 37 -5.45 4.66 1.56
N PHE A 38 -4.48 5.24 0.87
CA PHE A 38 -4.08 6.62 1.08
C PHE A 38 -3.85 7.32 -0.25
N VAL A 39 -3.98 8.65 -0.22
CA VAL A 39 -3.64 9.54 -1.32
C VAL A 39 -2.82 10.68 -0.75
N ASP A 40 -1.62 10.84 -1.29
CA ASP A 40 -0.74 11.96 -1.02
C ASP A 40 -0.85 12.99 -2.14
N GLN A 41 -1.05 14.25 -1.75
CA GLN A 41 -0.74 15.39 -2.57
C GLN A 41 0.51 16.05 -2.00
N ALA A 42 1.60 16.06 -2.76
CA ALA A 42 2.87 16.64 -2.36
C ALA A 42 3.28 17.82 -3.25
N TRP A 43 4.08 18.72 -2.66
CA TRP A 43 4.73 19.84 -3.33
C TRP A 43 6.17 19.94 -2.87
N ASP A 44 7.10 20.15 -3.81
CA ASP A 44 8.52 20.38 -3.51
C ASP A 44 8.81 21.87 -3.23
N LYS A 45 10.11 22.20 -3.09
CA LYS A 45 10.57 23.59 -2.87
C LYS A 45 10.30 24.56 -4.03
N ASP A 46 10.14 24.04 -5.24
CA ASP A 46 9.90 24.81 -6.46
C ASP A 46 8.38 24.84 -6.80
N ASP A 47 7.54 24.41 -5.83
CA ASP A 47 6.08 24.24 -5.92
C ASP A 47 5.62 23.23 -7.00
N GLU A 48 6.51 22.30 -7.43
CA GLU A 48 6.13 21.21 -8.33
C GLU A 48 5.28 20.17 -7.60
N ALA A 49 4.14 19.82 -8.19
CA ALA A 49 3.13 19.00 -7.54
C ALA A 49 3.18 17.53 -7.99
N SER A 50 2.98 16.61 -7.05
CA SER A 50 2.77 15.18 -7.32
C SER A 50 1.56 14.64 -6.56
N THR A 51 0.87 13.68 -7.16
CA THR A 51 -0.21 12.95 -6.50
C THR A 51 0.07 11.47 -6.56
N TYR A 52 0.23 10.83 -5.40
CA TYR A 52 0.47 9.40 -5.29
C TYR A 52 -0.67 8.74 -4.51
N LEU A 53 -1.09 7.56 -4.94
CA LEU A 53 -2.16 6.78 -4.33
C LEU A 53 -1.73 5.33 -4.18
N GLU A 54 -2.12 4.74 -3.05
CA GLU A 54 -2.17 3.28 -2.91
C GLU A 54 -3.57 2.85 -2.45
N LEU A 55 -4.16 1.91 -3.19
CA LEU A 55 -5.43 1.28 -2.86
C LEU A 55 -5.23 -0.22 -2.67
N ALA A 56 -5.37 -0.69 -1.44
CA ALA A 56 -5.07 -2.07 -1.03
C ALA A 56 -6.30 -2.83 -0.49
N PRO A 57 -7.25 -3.25 -1.35
CA PRO A 57 -8.33 -4.11 -0.94
C PRO A 57 -7.86 -5.57 -0.80
N ARG A 58 -8.44 -6.27 0.16
CA ARG A 58 -8.22 -7.70 0.39
C ARG A 58 -9.56 -8.41 0.57
N LEU A 59 -9.67 -9.63 0.03
CA LEU A 59 -10.87 -10.46 0.11
C LEU A 59 -10.57 -11.71 0.93
N SER A 60 -11.40 -11.97 1.94
CA SER A 60 -11.30 -13.16 2.79
C SER A 60 -11.85 -14.40 2.08
N LEU A 61 -11.02 -15.43 1.90
CA LEU A 61 -11.49 -16.70 1.36
C LEU A 61 -12.31 -17.49 2.38
N GLY A 62 -11.98 -17.40 3.67
CA GLY A 62 -12.76 -18.04 4.73
C GLY A 62 -14.18 -17.48 4.83
N GLU A 63 -14.30 -16.15 4.90
CA GLU A 63 -15.60 -15.46 5.00
C GLU A 63 -16.43 -15.62 3.71
N VAL A 64 -15.81 -15.54 2.52
CA VAL A 64 -16.52 -15.72 1.24
C VAL A 64 -17.00 -17.16 1.07
N SER A 65 -16.16 -18.14 1.38
CA SER A 65 -16.51 -19.57 1.19
C SER A 65 -17.38 -20.13 2.32
N GLY A 66 -17.46 -19.42 3.46
CA GLY A 66 -18.11 -19.90 4.67
C GLY A 66 -17.39 -21.09 5.33
N LYS A 67 -16.13 -21.34 4.96
CA LYS A 67 -15.30 -22.41 5.51
C LYS A 67 -14.29 -21.85 6.49
N ASP A 68 -14.04 -22.61 7.54
CA ASP A 68 -12.92 -22.34 8.44
C ASP A 68 -11.61 -22.73 7.72
N LEU A 69 -10.79 -21.72 7.43
CA LEU A 69 -9.47 -21.86 6.81
C LEU A 69 -8.34 -21.63 7.82
N SER A 70 -8.66 -21.55 9.11
CA SER A 70 -7.65 -21.34 10.15
C SER A 70 -6.72 -22.55 10.28
N MET A 71 -5.43 -22.28 10.50
CA MET A 71 -4.41 -23.30 10.72
C MET A 71 -3.23 -22.72 11.50
N GLY A 72 -3.05 -23.17 12.74
CA GLY A 72 -1.98 -22.65 13.60
C GLY A 72 -2.13 -21.14 13.81
N PRO A 73 -1.10 -20.31 13.53
CA PRO A 73 -1.19 -18.86 13.67
C PRO A 73 -1.99 -18.19 12.53
N ILE A 74 -2.38 -18.91 11.48
CA ILE A 74 -3.18 -18.38 10.39
C ILE A 74 -4.64 -18.38 10.82
N LYS A 75 -5.23 -17.18 10.88
CA LYS A 75 -6.65 -16.98 11.14
C LYS A 75 -7.49 -17.08 9.86
N ASP A 76 -6.94 -16.61 8.75
CA ASP A 76 -7.64 -16.58 7.45
C ASP A 76 -6.66 -16.45 6.28
N VAL A 77 -7.12 -16.86 5.09
CA VAL A 77 -6.40 -16.73 3.83
C VAL A 77 -7.09 -15.69 2.96
N LEU A 78 -6.31 -14.76 2.41
CA LEU A 78 -6.81 -13.59 1.71
C LEU A 78 -6.35 -13.60 0.24
N ILE A 79 -7.21 -13.15 -0.67
CA ILE A 79 -6.74 -12.58 -1.93
C ILE A 79 -6.35 -11.13 -1.62
N ALA A 80 -5.08 -10.79 -1.85
CA ALA A 80 -4.57 -9.47 -1.57
C ALA A 80 -4.21 -8.76 -2.88
N THR A 81 -4.61 -7.49 -2.99
CA THR A 81 -4.24 -6.64 -4.13
C THR A 81 -3.80 -5.27 -3.67
N THR A 82 -2.98 -4.59 -4.46
CA THR A 82 -2.63 -3.18 -4.28
C THR A 82 -2.51 -2.52 -5.64
N TRP A 83 -3.14 -1.37 -5.79
CA TRP A 83 -2.94 -0.49 -6.93
C TRP A 83 -2.13 0.71 -6.46
N GLU A 84 -0.93 0.86 -7.03
CA GLU A 84 -0.09 2.03 -6.83
C GLU A 84 -0.23 2.92 -8.06
N HIS A 85 -0.54 4.20 -7.84
CA HIS A 85 -0.75 5.16 -8.91
C HIS A 85 0.00 6.44 -8.61
N ASN A 86 0.80 6.89 -9.57
CA ASN A 86 1.30 8.26 -9.58
C ASN A 86 0.62 9.01 -10.71
N ALA A 87 -0.06 10.10 -10.37
CA ALA A 87 -0.65 10.97 -11.36
C ALA A 87 0.45 11.84 -11.99
N GLY A 88 0.53 11.82 -13.31
CA GLY A 88 1.49 12.64 -14.05
C GLY A 88 1.04 14.10 -14.11
N TYR A 89 1.73 14.98 -13.39
CA TYR A 89 1.61 16.43 -13.48
C TYR A 89 3.00 17.08 -13.53
N ASP A 90 3.13 18.19 -14.24
CA ASP A 90 4.39 18.91 -14.45
C ASP A 90 5.54 18.01 -14.95
N LYS A 91 6.56 17.76 -14.12
CA LYS A 91 7.70 16.89 -14.44
C LYS A 91 7.53 15.45 -13.94
N ASN A 92 6.45 15.16 -13.21
CA ASN A 92 6.19 13.83 -12.67
C ASN A 92 5.66 12.88 -13.75
N SER A 93 6.24 11.67 -13.82
CA SER A 93 5.81 10.64 -14.76
C SER A 93 4.63 9.85 -14.22
N GLU A 94 3.57 9.76 -15.02
CA GLU A 94 2.43 8.90 -14.71
C GLU A 94 2.83 7.41 -14.76
N PHE A 95 2.40 6.64 -13.78
CA PHE A 95 2.52 5.17 -13.81
C PHE A 95 1.40 4.49 -13.02
N ASN A 96 1.21 3.20 -13.28
CA ASN A 96 0.31 2.32 -12.53
C ASN A 96 0.98 0.96 -12.27
N ASN A 97 1.19 0.61 -10.99
CA ASN A 97 1.60 -0.74 -10.63
C ASN A 97 0.41 -1.51 -10.05
N PHE A 98 0.26 -2.77 -10.45
CA PHE A 98 -0.76 -3.66 -9.93
C PHE A 98 -0.12 -4.85 -9.24
N LEU A 99 -0.28 -4.88 -7.92
CA LEU A 99 0.16 -5.97 -7.08
C LEU A 99 -1.02 -6.90 -6.81
N TYR A 100 -0.78 -8.20 -6.95
CA TYR A 100 -1.76 -9.23 -6.66
C TYR A 100 -1.09 -10.47 -6.07
N GLY A 101 -1.77 -11.11 -5.14
CA GLY A 101 -1.28 -12.33 -4.53
C GLY A 101 -2.09 -12.81 -3.35
N ILE A 102 -1.39 -13.45 -2.42
CA ILE A 102 -1.99 -14.14 -1.27
C ILE A 102 -1.61 -13.43 0.03
N GLY A 103 -2.60 -13.26 0.89
CA GLY A 103 -2.42 -12.72 2.23
C GLY A 103 -2.82 -13.72 3.30
N PHE A 104 -2.29 -13.51 4.49
CA PHE A 104 -2.64 -14.26 5.69
C PHE A 104 -2.96 -13.28 6.80
N ALA A 105 -4.17 -13.37 7.35
CA ALA A 105 -4.48 -12.76 8.62
C ALA A 105 -3.96 -13.67 9.73
N LEU A 106 -3.24 -13.12 10.70
CA LEU A 106 -2.56 -13.88 11.73
C LEU A 106 -3.20 -13.64 13.10
N ASP A 107 -3.29 -14.71 13.89
CA ASP A 107 -3.72 -14.66 15.30
C ASP A 107 -2.48 -14.52 16.19
N ILE A 108 -1.92 -13.31 16.25
CA ILE A 108 -0.73 -12.99 17.03
C ILE A 108 -1.15 -12.33 18.36
N PRO A 109 -0.75 -12.89 19.52
CA PRO A 109 -1.04 -12.30 20.83
C PRO A 109 -0.59 -10.84 20.91
N TYR A 110 -1.36 -10.04 21.65
CA TYR A 110 -1.09 -8.62 21.91
C TYR A 110 -1.15 -7.69 20.69
N THR A 111 -1.62 -8.18 19.54
CA THR A 111 -1.88 -7.34 18.36
C THR A 111 -3.37 -7.10 18.18
N GLN A 112 -3.75 -5.90 17.74
CA GLN A 112 -5.10 -5.61 17.26
C GLN A 112 -5.35 -6.31 15.91
N TYR A 113 -4.33 -6.33 15.07
CA TYR A 113 -4.25 -7.15 13.87
C TYR A 113 -2.78 -7.43 13.56
N ALA A 114 -2.54 -8.53 12.85
CA ALA A 114 -1.28 -8.85 12.21
C ALA A 114 -1.55 -9.51 10.86
N ASN A 115 -0.88 -9.06 9.81
CA ASN A 115 -1.04 -9.58 8.46
C ASN A 115 0.32 -9.74 7.79
N ILE A 116 0.39 -10.71 6.89
CA ILE A 116 1.48 -10.85 5.94
C ILE A 116 0.90 -11.11 4.55
N ASN A 117 1.32 -10.34 3.56
CA ASN A 117 0.89 -10.46 2.18
C ASN A 117 2.09 -10.66 1.26
N PHE A 118 1.95 -11.53 0.27
CA PHE A 118 2.94 -11.80 -0.76
C PHE A 118 2.33 -11.50 -2.12
N TYR A 119 3.00 -10.65 -2.89
CA TYR A 119 2.51 -10.15 -4.16
C TYR A 119 3.49 -10.48 -5.28
N LYS A 120 2.94 -10.70 -6.47
CA LYS A 120 3.61 -10.37 -7.72
C LYS A 120 3.24 -8.92 -8.05
N ALA A 121 4.22 -8.07 -8.32
CA ALA A 121 3.98 -6.73 -8.84
C ALA A 121 4.10 -6.74 -10.37
N ASP A 122 3.06 -6.31 -11.05
CA ASP A 122 3.05 -5.99 -12.48
C ASP A 122 3.27 -4.48 -12.59
N ASN A 123 4.49 -4.11 -12.99
CA ASN A 123 4.98 -2.74 -12.92
C ASN A 123 4.80 -2.06 -14.28
N ASP A 124 4.28 -0.82 -14.29
CA ASP A 124 4.26 -0.03 -15.52
C ASP A 124 5.70 0.14 -16.04
N SER A 125 5.86 0.08 -17.35
CA SER A 125 7.10 0.44 -18.05
C SER A 125 7.63 1.85 -17.72
N LYS A 126 6.76 2.75 -17.24
CA LYS A 126 7.09 4.11 -16.79
C LYS A 126 7.44 4.18 -15.30
N SER A 127 7.15 3.12 -14.55
CA SER A 127 7.41 3.04 -13.13
C SER A 127 8.89 2.90 -12.85
N ALA A 128 9.38 3.46 -11.76
CA ALA A 128 10.79 3.38 -11.45
C ALA A 128 11.18 1.94 -11.09
N GLY A 129 12.22 1.41 -11.74
CA GLY A 129 12.61 0.00 -11.54
C GLY A 129 11.87 -1.02 -12.41
N THR A 130 11.07 -0.58 -13.40
CA THR A 130 10.41 -1.18 -14.60
C THR A 130 10.28 -2.69 -14.85
N LYS A 131 10.97 -3.55 -14.11
CA LYS A 131 10.76 -4.98 -14.13
C LYS A 131 9.75 -5.33 -13.07
N ASP A 132 8.78 -6.09 -13.50
CA ASP A 132 8.07 -7.08 -12.71
C ASP A 132 8.91 -7.72 -11.60
N ASP A 133 8.42 -7.66 -10.36
CA ASP A 133 9.08 -8.23 -9.20
C ASP A 133 8.08 -8.82 -8.18
N TYR A 134 8.56 -9.03 -6.95
CA TYR A 134 7.80 -9.61 -5.85
C TYR A 134 7.92 -8.75 -4.61
N GLN A 135 6.79 -8.52 -3.93
CA GLN A 135 6.73 -7.74 -2.70
C GLN A 135 6.18 -8.57 -1.55
N MET A 136 6.75 -8.39 -0.37
CA MET A 136 6.20 -8.90 0.89
C MET A 136 5.85 -7.71 1.79
N THR A 137 4.61 -7.64 2.24
CA THR A 137 4.13 -6.60 3.14
C THR A 137 3.70 -7.22 4.45
N ILE A 138 4.24 -6.71 5.56
CA ILE A 138 3.84 -7.08 6.92
C ILE A 138 3.20 -5.86 7.57
N THR A 139 1.97 -6.01 8.08
CA THR A 139 1.28 -4.94 8.80
C THR A 139 0.80 -5.44 10.15
N TYR A 140 0.96 -4.63 11.19
CA TYR A 140 0.46 -4.94 12.51
C TYR A 140 0.13 -3.66 13.28
N ALA A 141 -0.79 -3.78 14.23
CA ALA A 141 -1.06 -2.73 15.21
C ALA A 141 -1.01 -3.33 16.62
N VAL A 142 -0.33 -2.63 17.52
CA VAL A 142 -0.31 -2.93 18.96
C VAL A 142 -1.13 -1.87 19.71
N PRO A 143 -1.68 -2.20 20.90
CA PRO A 143 -2.38 -1.25 21.76
C PRO A 143 -1.52 -0.05 22.19
#